data_AF-A0A971HBZ0-F1
#
_entry.id   AF-A0A971HBZ0-F1
#
_cell.length_a   1.000
_cell.length_b   1.000
_cell.length_c   1.000
_cell.angle_alpha   90.00
_cell.angle_beta   90.00
_cell.angle_gamma   90.00
#
_symmetry.space_group_name_H-M   'P 1'
#
loop_
_entity.id
_entity.type
_entity.pdbx_description
1 polymer ?
#
loop_
_entity_poly.entity_id
_entity_poly.type
_entity_poly.pdbx_seq_one_letter_code
_entity_poly.pdbx_strand_id
1 'polypeptide(L)'
;MTDRLSQKNFDEAAGLLAELLQSGEHPIKLLSMIGLQMRRLYTAALAKEQGLGRDFIMESCKINYGFLADKLISSARGFTVSQLARAVELCAEADYRMKSSSEDDEEILKELFMKIAAGEG
;
A
#
# COMPACT_ATOMS: atom_id res chain seq x y z
N MET A 1 3.83 -6.34 7.79
CA MET A 1 4.37 -5.80 6.51
C MET A 1 3.76 -4.44 6.15
N THR A 2 2.45 -4.32 5.88
CA THR A 2 1.80 -3.07 5.40
C THR A 2 1.92 -1.86 6.35
N ASP A 3 1.96 -2.08 7.67
CA ASP A 3 2.22 -1.03 8.65
C ASP A 3 3.60 -0.40 8.50
N ARG A 4 4.64 -1.22 8.27
CA ARG A 4 6.01 -0.76 8.05
C ARG A 4 6.15 -0.06 6.71
N LEU A 5 5.49 -0.59 5.68
CA LEU A 5 5.38 0.05 4.37
C LEU A 5 4.78 1.47 4.47
N SER A 6 3.73 1.64 5.28
CA SER A 6 3.08 2.94 5.52
C SER A 6 3.94 3.92 6.31
N GLN A 7 4.95 3.41 7.03
CA GLN A 7 5.91 4.22 7.77
C GLN A 7 7.18 4.50 6.96
N LYS A 8 7.25 4.03 5.68
CA LYS A 8 8.47 4.04 4.86
C LYS A 8 9.64 3.28 5.48
N ASN A 9 9.36 2.35 6.39
CA ASN A 9 10.34 1.40 6.92
C ASN A 9 10.47 0.24 5.91
N PHE A 10 11.04 0.53 4.74
CA PHE A 10 11.05 -0.40 3.62
C PHE A 10 11.90 -1.66 3.87
N ASP A 11 13.01 -1.54 4.60
CA ASP A 11 13.86 -2.68 4.95
C ASP A 11 13.10 -3.71 5.79
N GLU A 12 12.43 -3.26 6.86
CA GLU A 12 11.64 -4.14 7.72
C GLU A 12 10.39 -4.66 6.99
N ALA A 13 9.77 -3.83 6.14
CA ALA A 13 8.65 -4.27 5.33
C ALA A 13 9.05 -5.37 4.31
N ALA A 14 10.24 -5.27 3.72
CA ALA A 14 10.79 -6.26 2.79
C ALA A 14 11.12 -7.58 3.50
N GLY A 15 11.73 -7.52 4.69
CA GLY A 15 11.97 -8.71 5.51
C GLY A 15 10.67 -9.47 5.83
N LEU A 16 9.64 -8.74 6.29
CA LEU A 16 8.32 -9.33 6.56
C LEU A 16 7.63 -9.86 5.29
N LEU A 17 7.83 -9.22 4.13
CA LEU A 17 7.32 -9.72 2.86
C LEU A 17 7.97 -11.07 2.50
N ALA A 18 9.29 -11.17 2.64
CA ALA A 18 10.04 -12.38 2.38
C ALA A 18 9.63 -13.53 3.32
N GLU A 19 9.43 -13.24 4.62
CA GLU A 19 8.94 -14.23 5.58
C GLU A 19 7.55 -14.78 5.20
N LEU A 20 6.64 -13.90 4.76
CA LEU A 20 5.29 -14.30 4.35
C LEU A 20 5.34 -15.20 3.10
N LEU A 21 6.15 -14.84 2.12
CA LEU A 21 6.36 -15.66 0.90
C LEU A 21 6.95 -17.03 1.25
N GLN A 22 8.00 -17.08 2.10
CA GLN A 22 8.61 -18.33 2.56
C GLN A 22 7.64 -19.21 3.35
N SER A 23 6.68 -18.60 4.06
CA SER A 23 5.64 -19.31 4.80
C SER A 23 4.53 -19.87 3.90
N GLY A 24 4.58 -19.64 2.58
CA GLY A 24 3.62 -20.13 1.60
C GLY A 24 2.42 -19.20 1.37
N GLU A 25 2.47 -17.93 1.81
CA GLU A 25 1.42 -16.97 1.47
C GLU A 25 1.44 -16.64 -0.02
N HIS A 26 0.28 -16.73 -0.67
CA HIS A 26 0.17 -16.49 -2.11
C HIS A 26 0.47 -15.01 -2.46
N PRO A 27 1.30 -14.74 -3.49
CA PRO A 27 1.67 -13.37 -3.88
C PRO A 27 0.47 -12.47 -4.18
N ILE A 28 -0.56 -12.99 -4.88
CA ILE A 28 -1.80 -12.26 -5.18
C ILE A 28 -2.52 -11.76 -3.91
N LYS A 29 -2.46 -12.51 -2.81
CA LYS A 29 -3.04 -12.10 -1.52
C LYS A 29 -2.22 -10.97 -0.91
N LEU A 30 -0.90 -11.07 -0.93
CA LEU A 30 -0.01 -10.03 -0.44
C LEU A 30 -0.15 -8.73 -1.25
N LEU A 31 -0.26 -8.83 -2.57
CA LEU A 31 -0.60 -7.74 -3.48
C LEU A 31 -1.91 -7.05 -3.04
N SER A 32 -2.96 -7.83 -2.77
CA SER A 32 -4.25 -7.27 -2.34
C SER A 32 -4.13 -6.46 -1.04
N MET A 33 -3.28 -6.90 -0.11
CA MET A 33 -3.01 -6.20 1.16
C MET A 33 -2.24 -4.90 0.93
N ILE A 34 -1.20 -4.92 0.07
CA ILE A 34 -0.43 -3.73 -0.31
C ILE A 34 -1.35 -2.72 -1.00
N GLY A 35 -2.09 -3.15 -2.01
CA GLY A 35 -3.00 -2.28 -2.77
C GLY A 35 -4.09 -1.67 -1.88
N LEU A 36 -4.64 -2.41 -0.92
CA LEU A 36 -5.57 -1.86 0.05
C LEU A 36 -4.91 -0.78 0.91
N GLN A 37 -3.68 -1.00 1.36
CA GLN A 37 -2.97 -0.03 2.18
C GLN A 37 -2.64 1.25 1.39
N MET A 38 -2.19 1.13 0.14
CA MET A 38 -1.92 2.27 -0.74
C MET A 38 -3.18 3.10 -0.99
N ARG A 39 -4.32 2.46 -1.27
CA ARG A 39 -5.60 3.16 -1.43
C ARG A 39 -6.02 3.91 -0.16
N ARG A 40 -5.82 3.31 1.01
CA ARG A 40 -6.12 3.99 2.29
C ARG A 40 -5.24 5.22 2.52
N LEU A 41 -3.94 5.11 2.25
CA LEU A 41 -3.02 6.25 2.32
C LEU A 41 -3.41 7.34 1.32
N TYR A 42 -3.75 6.95 0.09
CA TYR A 42 -4.23 7.86 -0.95
C TYR A 42 -5.49 8.62 -0.53
N THR A 43 -6.50 7.91 -0.01
CA THR A 43 -7.72 8.52 0.53
C THR A 43 -7.40 9.51 1.66
N ALA A 44 -6.52 9.15 2.58
CA ALA A 44 -6.14 10.03 3.69
C ALA A 44 -5.39 11.28 3.22
N ALA A 45 -4.54 11.16 2.19
CA ALA A 45 -3.82 12.28 1.60
C ALA A 45 -4.78 13.24 0.87
N LEU A 46 -5.71 12.71 0.06
CA LEU A 46 -6.74 13.51 -0.62
C LEU A 46 -7.68 14.19 0.37
N ALA A 47 -8.13 13.46 1.40
CA ALA A 47 -9.00 14.03 2.43
C ALA A 47 -8.34 15.24 3.10
N LYS A 48 -7.04 15.17 3.38
CA LYS A 48 -6.27 16.29 3.93
C LYS A 48 -6.24 17.49 2.98
N GLU A 49 -5.98 17.28 1.68
CA GLU A 49 -5.96 18.37 0.70
C GLU A 49 -7.32 19.05 0.53
N GLN A 50 -8.41 18.28 0.67
CA GLN A 50 -9.78 18.77 0.55
C GLN A 50 -10.36 19.31 1.87
N GLY A 51 -9.58 19.31 2.96
CA GLY A 51 -10.05 19.75 4.27
C GLY A 51 -11.09 18.83 4.92
N LEU A 52 -11.15 17.56 4.50
CA LEU A 52 -12.04 16.55 5.05
C LEU A 52 -11.48 15.99 6.37
N GLY A 53 -12.36 15.81 7.35
CA GLY A 53 -12.01 15.40 8.70
C GLY A 53 -11.76 13.90 8.86
N ARG A 54 -11.42 13.50 10.10
CA ARG A 54 -11.13 12.10 10.46
C ARG A 54 -12.29 11.15 10.15
N ASP A 55 -13.52 11.58 10.38
CA ASP A 55 -14.70 10.72 10.22
C ASP A 55 -14.90 10.29 8.76
N PHE A 56 -14.64 11.19 7.81
CA PHE A 56 -14.65 10.88 6.38
C PHE A 56 -13.63 9.79 6.03
N ILE A 57 -12.42 9.87 6.59
CA ILE A 57 -11.36 8.88 6.38
C ILE A 57 -11.76 7.55 7.01
N MET A 58 -12.34 7.57 8.21
CA MET A 58 -12.81 6.35 8.88
C MET A 58 -13.88 5.62 8.07
N GLU A 59 -14.87 6.35 7.58
CA GLU A 59 -15.94 5.81 6.73
C GLU A 59 -15.39 5.27 5.42
N SER A 60 -14.64 6.09 4.68
CA SER A 60 -14.09 5.74 3.35
C SER A 60 -13.15 4.54 3.40
N CYS A 61 -12.34 4.43 4.45
CA CYS A 61 -11.34 3.37 4.62
C CYS A 61 -11.88 2.15 5.41
N LYS A 62 -13.14 2.18 5.85
CA LYS A 62 -13.76 1.17 6.73
C LYS A 62 -12.93 0.90 7.99
N ILE A 63 -12.55 1.98 8.69
CA ILE A 63 -11.77 1.95 9.92
C ILE A 63 -12.69 2.22 11.11
N ASN A 64 -12.81 1.24 12.01
CA ASN A 64 -13.73 1.32 13.15
C ASN A 64 -13.14 2.03 14.37
N TYR A 65 -11.83 2.23 14.42
CA TYR A 65 -11.15 2.78 15.60
C TYR A 65 -10.38 4.05 15.26
N GLY A 66 -10.63 5.11 16.02
CA GLY A 66 -10.04 6.42 15.81
C GLY A 66 -8.52 6.42 15.73
N PHE A 67 -7.86 5.70 16.65
CA PHE A 67 -6.39 5.63 16.69
C PHE A 67 -5.77 5.03 15.41
N LEU A 68 -6.48 4.14 14.70
CA LEU A 68 -6.03 3.60 13.42
C LEU A 68 -6.13 4.65 12.31
N ALA A 69 -7.19 5.47 12.33
CA ALA A 69 -7.31 6.60 11.41
C ALA A 69 -6.22 7.65 11.68
N ASP A 70 -5.95 7.95 12.96
CA ASP A 70 -4.88 8.89 13.34
C ASP A 70 -3.51 8.38 12.88
N LYS A 71 -3.24 7.08 13.04
CA LYS A 71 -2.02 6.42 12.51
C LYS A 71 -1.93 6.54 10.99
N LEU A 72 -3.02 6.25 10.27
CA LEU A 72 -3.08 6.35 8.81
C LEU A 72 -2.85 7.79 8.33
N ILE A 73 -3.51 8.77 8.96
CA ILE A 73 -3.34 10.20 8.66
C ILE A 73 -1.89 10.63 8.89
N SER A 74 -1.28 10.18 9.98
CA SER A 74 0.13 10.46 10.28
C SER A 74 1.05 9.87 9.20
N SER A 75 0.86 8.60 8.84
CA SER A 75 1.60 7.93 7.76
C SER A 75 1.45 8.63 6.41
N ALA A 76 0.24 9.07 6.05
CA ALA A 76 -0.03 9.74 4.78
C ALA A 76 0.76 11.04 4.61
N ARG A 77 1.16 11.72 5.71
CA ARG A 77 2.00 12.94 5.64
C ARG A 77 3.39 12.69 5.06
N GLY A 78 3.87 11.46 5.10
CA GLY A 78 5.15 11.08 4.52
C GLY A 78 5.14 10.98 2.99
N PHE A 79 3.98 11.10 2.35
CA PHE A 79 3.81 10.90 0.90
C PHE A 79 3.13 12.10 0.26
N THR A 80 3.40 12.30 -1.03
CA THR A 80 2.60 13.19 -1.88
C THR A 80 1.41 12.45 -2.48
N VAL A 81 0.37 13.19 -2.87
CA VAL A 81 -0.82 12.60 -3.54
C VAL A 81 -0.44 11.92 -4.85
N SER A 82 0.48 12.49 -5.64
CA SER A 82 0.95 11.89 -6.89
C SER A 82 1.70 10.57 -6.66
N GLN A 83 2.57 10.49 -5.65
CA GLN A 83 3.25 9.24 -5.29
C GLN A 83 2.25 8.14 -4.90
N LEU A 84 1.21 8.48 -4.15
CA LEU A 84 0.18 7.52 -3.73
C LEU A 84 -0.72 7.11 -4.89
N ALA A 85 -1.06 8.04 -5.79
CA ALA A 85 -1.77 7.72 -7.03
C ALA A 85 -0.98 6.72 -7.87
N ARG A 86 0.32 6.98 -8.09
CA ARG A 86 1.19 6.08 -8.85
C ARG A 86 1.35 4.71 -8.16
N ALA A 87 1.47 4.67 -6.83
CA ALA A 87 1.52 3.42 -6.10
C ALA A 87 0.24 2.57 -6.26
N VAL A 88 -0.93 3.22 -6.32
CA VAL A 88 -2.21 2.53 -6.58
C VAL A 88 -2.26 1.99 -8.01
N GLU A 89 -1.79 2.75 -9.00
CA GLU A 89 -1.68 2.30 -10.40
C GLU A 89 -0.74 1.11 -10.54
N LEU A 90 0.46 1.18 -9.95
CA LEU A 90 1.42 0.08 -9.93
C LEU A 90 0.81 -1.21 -9.34
N CYS A 91 -0.02 -1.10 -8.29
CA CYS A 91 -0.73 -2.25 -7.75
C CYS A 91 -1.74 -2.84 -8.74
N ALA A 92 -2.41 -2.00 -9.55
CA ALA A 92 -3.34 -2.47 -10.58
C ALA A 92 -2.60 -3.11 -11.77
N GLU A 93 -1.47 -2.52 -12.19
CA GLU A 93 -0.58 -3.09 -13.21
C GLU A 93 -0.06 -4.47 -12.79
N ALA A 94 0.38 -4.61 -11.53
CA ALA A 94 0.82 -5.88 -10.98
C ALA A 94 -0.30 -6.93 -10.92
N ASP A 95 -1.51 -6.54 -10.49
CA ASP A 95 -2.68 -7.44 -10.45
C ASP A 95 -3.05 -7.94 -11.84
N TYR A 96 -2.98 -7.06 -12.84
CA TYR A 96 -3.19 -7.42 -14.23
C TYR A 96 -2.11 -8.38 -14.72
N ARG A 97 -0.83 -8.11 -14.48
CA ARG A 97 0.29 -8.98 -14.88
C ARG A 97 0.18 -10.38 -14.27
N MET A 98 -0.12 -10.50 -12.98
CA MET A 98 -0.31 -11.80 -12.31
C MET A 98 -1.47 -12.61 -12.92
N LYS A 99 -2.50 -11.94 -13.44
CA LYS A 99 -3.69 -12.60 -14.01
C LYS A 99 -3.61 -12.90 -15.50
N SER A 100 -2.68 -12.27 -16.23
CA SER A 100 -2.69 -12.25 -17.70
C SER A 100 -1.37 -12.63 -18.35
N SER A 101 -0.31 -12.81 -17.57
CA SER A 101 1.01 -13.20 -18.07
C SER A 101 1.42 -14.58 -17.52
N SER A 102 2.49 -15.14 -18.08
CA SER A 102 3.18 -16.32 -17.53
C SER A 102 4.41 -15.93 -16.71
N GLU A 103 4.51 -14.66 -16.30
CA GLU A 103 5.56 -14.19 -15.41
C GLU A 103 5.37 -14.80 -14.01
N ASP A 104 6.44 -14.84 -13.22
CA ASP A 104 6.38 -15.33 -11.85
C ASP A 104 5.73 -14.29 -10.93
N ASP A 105 4.63 -14.67 -10.26
CA ASP A 105 3.87 -13.79 -9.39
C ASP A 105 4.69 -13.26 -8.20
N GLU A 106 5.66 -14.03 -7.69
CA GLU A 106 6.52 -13.58 -6.60
C GLU A 106 7.49 -12.50 -7.10
N GLU A 107 8.04 -12.65 -8.30
CA GLU A 107 8.88 -11.63 -8.93
C GLU A 107 8.10 -10.34 -9.24
N ILE A 108 6.87 -10.44 -9.77
CA ILE A 108 5.99 -9.27 -9.98
C ILE A 108 5.76 -8.53 -8.65
N LEU A 109 5.51 -9.28 -7.56
CA LEU A 109 5.26 -8.69 -6.25
C LEU A 109 6.50 -7.97 -5.69
N LYS A 110 7.68 -8.57 -5.82
CA LYS A 110 8.96 -7.96 -5.42
C LYS A 110 9.23 -6.69 -6.22
N GLU A 111 9.02 -6.73 -7.54
CA GLU A 111 9.17 -5.57 -8.41
C GLU A 111 8.25 -4.42 -7.98
N LEU A 112 6.96 -4.71 -7.78
CA LEU A 112 6.00 -3.73 -7.27
C LEU A 112 6.48 -3.09 -5.96
N PHE A 113 6.92 -3.92 -5.01
CA PHE A 113 7.38 -3.44 -3.71
C PHE A 113 8.58 -2.50 -3.87
N MET A 114 9.55 -2.84 -4.70
CA MET A 114 10.72 -2.00 -4.99
C MET A 114 10.34 -0.66 -5.63
N LYS A 115 9.41 -0.65 -6.59
CA LYS A 115 8.93 0.59 -7.23
C LYS A 115 8.24 1.52 -6.24
N ILE A 116 7.41 0.97 -5.35
CA ILE A 116 6.77 1.74 -4.26
C ILE A 116 7.85 2.30 -3.31
N ALA A 117 8.86 1.52 -2.96
CA ALA A 117 9.93 1.93 -2.05
C ALA A 117 10.83 3.02 -2.65
N ALA A 118 11.16 2.91 -3.93
CA ALA A 118 11.90 3.92 -4.69
C ALA A 118 11.11 5.22 -4.87
N GLY A 119 9.79 5.17 -4.69
CA GLY A 119 8.91 6.31 -4.89
C GLY A 119 8.84 6.73 -6.36
N GLU A 120 8.95 5.76 -7.28
CA GLU A 120 8.79 6.00 -8.71
C GLU A 120 7.42 6.67 -8.95
N GLY A 121 7.49 7.90 -9.44
CA GLY A 121 6.37 8.79 -9.77
C GLY A 121 6.43 9.17 -11.23
#